data_AF-A0A935L514-F1
#
_entry.id   AF-A0A935L514-F1
#
_cell.length_a   1.000
_cell.length_b   1.000
_cell.length_c   1.000
_cell.angle_alpha   90.00
_cell.angle_beta   90.00
_cell.angle_gamma   90.00
#
_symmetry.space_group_name_H-M   'P 1'
#
loop_
_entity.id
_entity.type
_entity.pdbx_description
1 polymer ?
#
loop_
_entity_poly.entity_id
_entity_poly.type
_entity_poly.pdbx_seq_one_letter_code
_entity_poly.pdbx_strand_id
1 'polypeptide(L)' 'MPPASSDIVDKVEMLLTLPRLGRVVPEIAEPDVREIGMYSYRILYEVIGDTVHIHGVIRRRRNFKPEDLQR' A
#
# COMPACT_ATOMS: atom_id res chain seq x y z
N MET A 1 23.80 3.52 1.23
CA MET A 1 22.36 3.84 1.11
C MET A 1 21.93 3.40 -0.29
N PRO A 2 21.07 2.38 -0.43
CA PRO A 2 20.47 2.15 -1.73
C PRO A 2 19.62 3.37 -2.11
N PRO A 3 19.49 3.69 -3.41
CA PRO A 3 18.56 4.71 -3.86
C PRO A 3 17.14 4.32 -3.42
N ALA A 4 16.32 5.31 -3.06
CA ALA A 4 14.96 5.11 -2.53
C ALA A 4 14.01 4.28 -3.43
N SER A 5 14.43 3.97 -4.66
CA SER A 5 13.72 3.11 -5.61
C SER A 5 13.79 1.62 -5.26
N SER A 6 14.91 1.10 -4.74
CA SER A 6 15.02 -0.34 -4.41
C SER A 6 14.08 -0.75 -3.28
N ASP A 7 14.00 0.06 -2.23
CA ASP A 7 13.17 -0.24 -1.06
C ASP A 7 11.66 -0.36 -1.39
N ILE A 8 11.19 0.34 -2.43
CA ILE A 8 9.80 0.23 -2.92
C ILE A 8 9.62 -1.10 -3.64
N VAL A 9 10.56 -1.45 -4.53
CA VAL A 9 10.53 -2.71 -5.28
C VAL A 9 10.55 -3.90 -4.32
N ASP A 10 11.46 -3.91 -3.35
CA ASP A 10 11.57 -4.99 -2.36
C ASP A 10 10.26 -5.17 -1.57
N LYS A 11 9.58 -4.07 -1.21
CA LYS A 11 8.27 -4.13 -0.55
C LYS A 11 7.17 -4.66 -1.45
N VAL A 12 7.15 -4.29 -2.72
CA VAL A 12 6.16 -4.78 -3.69
C VAL A 12 6.40 -6.26 -4.00
N GLU A 13 7.64 -6.71 -4.10
CA GLU A 13 7.96 -8.13 -4.26
C GLU A 13 7.51 -8.96 -3.04
N MET A 14 7.66 -8.44 -1.83
CA MET A 14 7.09 -9.07 -0.62
C MET A 14 5.56 -9.17 -0.70
N LEU A 15 4.86 -8.22 -1.33
CA LEU A 15 3.40 -8.30 -1.50
C LEU A 15 2.96 -9.43 -2.44
N LEU A 16 3.81 -9.86 -3.37
CA LEU A 16 3.51 -11.00 -4.26
C LEU A 16 3.42 -12.32 -3.48
N THR A 17 4.17 -12.43 -2.39
CA THR A 17 4.19 -13.64 -1.53
C THR A 17 3.28 -13.50 -0.32
N LEU A 18 3.17 -12.29 0.24
CA LEU A 18 2.41 -11.98 1.45
C LEU A 18 1.53 -10.74 1.23
N PRO A 19 0.46 -10.84 0.40
CA PRO A 19 -0.38 -9.69 0.07
C PRO A 19 -1.08 -9.08 1.29
N ARG A 20 -1.30 -9.86 2.35
CA ARG A 20 -1.95 -9.41 3.59
C ARG A 20 -0.98 -8.86 4.64
N LEU A 21 0.29 -8.68 4.31
CA LEU A 21 1.32 -8.15 5.22
C LEU A 21 1.03 -6.71 5.67
N GLY A 22 0.43 -5.90 4.80
CA GLY A 22 -0.01 -4.54 5.12
C GLY A 22 -1.13 -4.52 6.16
N ARG A 23 -1.25 -3.38 6.84
CA ARG A 23 -2.34 -3.12 7.79
C ARG A 23 -3.57 -2.63 7.04
N VAL A 24 -4.75 -2.92 7.56
CA VAL A 24 -5.99 -2.31 7.04
C VAL A 24 -5.88 -0.80 7.17
N VAL A 25 -6.30 -0.09 6.13
CA VAL A 25 -6.30 1.37 6.10
C VAL A 25 -7.44 1.85 6.98
N PRO A 26 -7.17 2.45 8.15
CA PRO A 26 -8.22 2.80 9.09
C PRO A 26 -9.21 3.82 8.53
N GLU A 27 -8.80 4.66 7.58
CA GLU A 27 -9.66 5.64 6.90
C GLU A 27 -10.71 4.99 5.97
N ILE A 28 -10.43 3.78 5.46
CA ILE A 28 -11.33 3.06 4.54
C ILE A 28 -12.05 1.91 5.26
N ALA A 29 -11.40 1.31 6.27
CA ALA A 29 -11.92 0.21 7.08
C ALA A 29 -12.33 -1.04 6.28
N GLU A 30 -11.88 -1.17 5.03
CA GLU A 30 -12.06 -2.36 4.20
C GLU A 30 -10.88 -3.33 4.39
N PRO A 31 -11.12 -4.63 4.67
CA PRO A 31 -10.06 -5.58 5.00
C PRO A 31 -9.08 -5.88 3.84
N ASP A 32 -9.56 -5.67 2.61
CA ASP A 32 -8.81 -5.88 1.38
C ASP A 32 -7.99 -4.65 1.00
N VAL A 33 -8.35 -3.46 1.50
CA VAL A 33 -7.63 -2.21 1.29
C VAL A 33 -6.61 -1.99 2.40
N ARG A 34 -5.34 -2.07 2.02
CA ARG A 34 -4.22 -2.19 2.96
C ARG A 34 -3.13 -1.18 2.65
N GLU A 35 -2.37 -0.84 3.70
CA GLU A 35 -1.22 0.04 3.61
C GLU A 35 0.05 -0.61 4.17
N ILE A 36 1.17 -0.36 3.49
CA ILE A 36 2.50 -0.62 4.02
C ILE A 36 3.21 0.71 4.24
N GLY A 37 3.60 0.96 5.49
CA GLY A 37 4.44 2.09 5.84
C GLY A 37 5.88 1.92 5.32
N MET A 38 6.44 3.00 4.81
CA MET A 38 7.83 3.10 4.36
C MET A 38 8.37 4.49 4.67
N TYR A 39 9.14 4.62 5.75
CA TYR A 39 9.64 5.90 6.25
C TYR A 39 8.52 6.96 6.38
N SER A 40 8.57 8.02 5.56
CA SER A 40 7.59 9.12 5.50
C SER A 40 6.46 8.89 4.49
N TYR A 41 6.51 7.78 3.75
CA TYR A 41 5.54 7.38 2.74
C TYR A 41 4.79 6.12 3.20
N ARG A 42 3.67 5.85 2.54
CA ARG A 42 2.91 4.61 2.63
C ARG A 42 2.52 4.19 1.23
N ILE A 43 2.64 2.90 0.95
CA ILE A 43 2.11 2.29 -0.27
C ILE A 43 0.69 1.87 0.06
N LEU A 44 -0.27 2.41 -0.68
CA LEU A 44 -1.66 2.03 -0.60
C LEU A 44 -1.96 1.01 -1.70
N TYR A 45 -2.58 -0.09 -1.32
CA TYR A 45 -2.91 -1.15 -2.25
C TYR A 45 -4.16 -1.90 -1.82
N GLU A 46 -4.73 -2.65 -2.74
CA GLU A 46 -5.93 -3.46 -2.55
C GLU A 46 -5.68 -4.88 -3.05
N VAL A 47 -6.17 -5.87 -2.30
CA VAL A 47 -6.06 -7.29 -2.68
C VAL A 47 -7.40 -7.72 -3.26
N ILE A 48 -7.44 -7.97 -4.57
CA ILE A 48 -8.65 -8.41 -5.29
C ILE A 48 -8.39 -9.81 -5.83
N GLY A 49 -8.96 -10.82 -5.17
CA GLY A 49 -8.64 -12.22 -5.46
C GLY A 49 -7.14 -12.49 -5.25
N ASP A 50 -6.47 -12.94 -6.31
CA ASP A 50 -5.03 -13.21 -6.31
C ASP A 50 -4.20 -12.02 -6.85
N THR A 51 -4.84 -10.88 -7.11
CA THR A 51 -4.18 -9.70 -7.68
C THR A 51 -4.01 -8.60 -6.65
N VAL A 52 -2.81 -8.00 -6.61
CA VAL A 52 -2.51 -6.82 -5.79
C VAL A 52 -2.57 -5.58 -6.66
N HIS A 53 -3.53 -4.71 -6.41
CA HIS A 53 -3.69 -3.42 -7.08
C HIS A 53 -3.01 -2.33 -6.27
N ILE A 54 -1.98 -1.70 -6.82
CA ILE A 54 -1.29 -0.58 -6.16
C ILE A 54 -2.03 0.72 -6.54
N HIS A 55 -2.71 1.32 -5.58
CA HIS A 55 -3.41 2.61 -5.74
C HIS A 55 -2.44 3.79 -5.77
N GLY A 56 -1.33 3.69 -5.03
CA GLY A 56 -0.25 4.67 -5.12
C GLY A 56 0.64 4.78 -3.89
N VAL A 57 1.66 5.63 -3.98
CA VAL A 57 2.59 5.94 -2.89
C VAL A 57 2.31 7.33 -2.34
N ILE A 58 1.91 7.40 -1.08
CA ILE A 58 1.33 8.60 -0.46
C ILE A 58 2.16 8.99 0.76
N ARG A 59 2.37 10.28 1.01
CA ARG A 59 2.99 10.72 2.27
C ARG A 59 2.06 10.42 3.45
N ARG A 60 2.60 9.88 4.55
CA ARG A 60 1.83 9.50 5.76
C ARG A 60 0.98 10.63 6.37
N ARG A 61 1.34 11.89 6.13
CA ARG A 61 0.61 13.07 6.63
C ARG A 61 -0.63 13.43 5.80
N ARG A 62 -0.84 12.80 4.65
CA ARG A 62 -1.98 13.09 3.78
C ARG A 62 -3.10 12.12 4.14
N ASN A 63 -4.25 12.66 4.55
CA ASN A 63 -5.47 11.87 4.70
C ASN A 63 -5.88 11.38 3.31
N PHE A 64 -6.12 10.08 3.20
CA PHE A 64 -6.63 9.43 2.00
C PHE A 64 -8.07 9.04 2.28
N LYS A 65 -8.97 9.34 1.36
CA LYS A 65 -10.39 9.03 1.52
C LYS A 65 -10.79 7.90 0.57
N PRO A 66 -11.91 7.20 0.85
CA PRO A 66 -12.43 6.18 -0.06
C PRO A 66 -12.67 6.70 -1.50
N GLU A 67 -13.03 7.98 -1.66
CA GLU A 67 -13.23 8.64 -2.97
C GLU A 67 -11.95 8.76 -3.81
N ASP A 68 -10.77 8.63 -3.20
CA ASP A 68 -9.49 8.66 -3.90
C ASP A 68 -9.09 7.28 -4.46
N LEU A 69 -9.80 6.20 -4.12
CA LEU A 69 -9.58 4.88 -4.71
C LEU A 69 -9.97 4.91 -6.19
N GLN A 70 -9.00 4.65 -7.06
CA GLN A 70 -9.29 4.48 -8.49
C GLN A 70 -9.67 3.02 -8.74
N ARG A 71 -10.97 2.73 -8.65
CA ARG A 71 -11.58 1.43 -8.93
C ARG A 71 -12.19 1.38 -10.33
#